data_AF-A0A238YRD0-F1
#
_entry.id   AF-A0A238YRD0-F1
#
_cell.length_a   1.000
_cell.length_b   1.000
_cell.length_c   1.000
_cell.angle_alpha   90.00
_cell.angle_beta   90.00
_cell.angle_gamma   90.00
#
_symmetry.space_group_name_H-M   'P 1'
#
loop_
_entity.id
_entity.type
_entity.pdbx_description
1 polymer ?
#
loop_
_entity_poly.entity_id
_entity_poly.type
_entity_poly.pdbx_seq_one_letter_code
_entity_poly.pdbx_strand_id
1 'polypeptide(L)'
;MSTRVRVDFNSVTKDGQVKATVRRADGPLAEGDAVIAYDPAEHSSHPAVVASINPDTERVLLAVDWEHAARDRSNKLSAKTAGICLGSSAKYTVRGSRVEPSRAVALKA
;
A
#
# COMPACT_ATOMS: atom_id res chain seq x y z
N MET A 1 12.48 11.79 4.77
CA MET A 1 12.22 10.64 5.66
C MET A 1 10.72 10.50 5.78
N SER A 2 10.15 9.30 5.60
CA SER A 2 8.71 9.09 5.74
C SER A 2 8.37 8.76 7.21
N THR A 3 7.42 9.50 7.79
CA THR A 3 6.95 9.25 9.16
C THR A 3 6.25 7.90 9.23
N ARG A 4 6.56 7.11 10.26
CA ARG A 4 5.88 5.85 10.56
C ARG A 4 4.83 6.08 11.64
N VAL A 5 3.68 5.44 11.47
CA VAL A 5 2.57 5.49 12.43
C VAL A 5 2.20 4.07 12.83
N ARG A 6 2.26 3.77 14.13
CA ARG A 6 1.86 2.45 14.64
C ARG A 6 0.34 2.34 14.66
N VAL A 7 -0.18 1.30 14.02
CA VAL A 7 -1.62 1.06 13.88
C VAL A 7 -2.00 -0.36 14.26
N ASP A 8 -3.30 -0.60 14.32
CA ASP A 8 -3.90 -1.94 14.30
C ASP A 8 -4.77 -1.98 13.04
N PHE A 9 -4.41 -2.82 12.07
CA PHE A 9 -5.15 -2.90 10.80
C PHE A 9 -6.56 -3.48 10.96
N ASN A 10 -6.90 -4.07 12.11
CA ASN A 10 -8.26 -4.49 12.42
C ASN A 10 -9.15 -3.31 12.87
N SER A 11 -8.56 -2.18 13.23
CA SER A 11 -9.28 -0.99 13.70
C SER A 11 -9.63 -0.04 12.54
N VAL A 12 -10.57 -0.47 11.70
CA VAL A 12 -11.01 0.27 10.50
C VAL A 12 -12.33 1.01 10.74
N THR A 13 -12.53 2.16 10.10
CA THR A 13 -13.82 2.87 10.02
C THR A 13 -14.76 2.20 9.01
N LYS A 14 -16.02 2.63 8.98
CA LYS A 14 -16.98 2.18 7.95
C LYS A 14 -16.54 2.58 6.53
N ASP A 15 -15.74 3.64 6.42
CA ASP A 15 -15.23 4.20 5.17
C ASP A 15 -13.87 3.60 4.75
N GLY A 16 -13.39 2.56 5.44
CA GLY A 16 -12.15 1.86 5.08
C GLY A 16 -10.86 2.54 5.57
N GLN A 17 -10.95 3.54 6.44
CA GLN A 17 -9.79 4.23 7.02
C GLN A 17 -9.33 3.56 8.31
N VAL A 18 -8.02 3.52 8.53
CA VAL A 18 -7.43 2.94 9.75
C VAL A 18 -7.33 4.00 10.83
N LYS A 19 -7.80 3.68 12.04
CA LYS A 19 -7.74 4.58 13.19
C LYS A 19 -6.37 4.47 13.86
N ALA A 20 -5.79 5.61 14.17
CA ALA A 20 -4.54 5.75 14.90
C ALA A 20 -4.62 6.91 15.91
N THR A 21 -3.54 7.11 16.66
CA THR A 21 -3.38 8.25 17.56
C THR A 21 -2.07 8.96 17.22
N VAL A 22 -2.03 10.28 17.38
CA VAL A 22 -0.83 11.09 17.07
C VAL A 22 0.40 10.60 17.85
N ARG A 23 0.21 10.17 19.10
CA ARG A 23 1.27 9.63 19.98
C ARG A 23 1.94 8.35 19.46
N ARG A 24 1.32 7.67 18.49
CA ARG A 24 1.88 6.46 17.85
C ARG A 24 2.70 6.77 16.61
N ALA A 25 2.83 8.04 16.23
CA ALA A 25 3.69 8.48 15.16
C ALA A 25 5.13 8.70 15.66
N ASP A 26 6.10 8.32 14.85
CA ASP A 26 7.53 8.57 15.14
C ASP A 26 7.93 10.04 14.91
N GLY A 27 6.99 10.89 14.49
CA GLY A 27 7.21 12.29 14.16
C GLY A 27 5.91 13.08 14.02
N PRO A 28 5.99 14.39 13.69
CA PRO A 28 4.81 15.22 13.48
C PRO A 28 3.97 14.70 12.31
N LEU A 29 2.67 14.95 12.39
CA LEU A 29 1.68 14.58 11.37
C LEU A 29 0.86 15.81 10.98
N ALA A 30 0.65 15.99 9.68
CA ALA A 30 -0.33 16.90 9.12
C ALA A 30 -1.33 16.14 8.22
N GLU A 31 -2.53 16.69 8.05
CA GLU A 31 -3.48 16.17 7.06
C GLU A 31 -2.88 16.25 5.64
N GLY A 32 -3.02 15.17 4.87
CA GLY A 32 -2.42 15.02 3.54
C GLY A 32 -1.01 14.45 3.54
N ASP A 33 -0.36 14.26 4.69
CA ASP A 33 0.99 13.70 4.74
C ASP A 33 1.03 12.24 4.29
N ALA A 34 2.04 11.91 3.47
CA ALA A 34 2.36 10.53 3.12
C ALA A 34 3.16 9.86 4.25
N VAL A 35 2.63 8.77 4.79
CA VAL A 35 3.16 8.04 5.94
C VAL A 35 3.24 6.54 5.67
N ILE A 36 3.93 5.83 6.56
CA ILE A 36 3.92 4.36 6.58
C ILE A 36 3.10 3.90 7.79
N ALA A 37 1.96 3.29 7.53
CA ALA A 37 1.19 2.60 8.56
C ALA A 37 1.88 1.26 8.89
N TYR A 38 2.24 1.06 10.15
CA TYR A 38 2.94 -0.13 10.62
C TYR A 38 2.14 -0.84 11.71
N ASP A 39 1.81 -2.11 11.50
CA ASP A 39 1.20 -2.96 12.51
C ASP A 39 2.27 -3.86 13.15
N PRO A 40 2.63 -3.63 14.42
CA PRO A 40 3.64 -4.42 15.12
C PRO A 40 3.15 -5.82 15.50
N ALA A 41 1.83 -6.09 15.53
CA ALA A 41 1.31 -7.42 15.82
C ALA A 41 1.43 -8.33 14.59
N GLU A 42 1.15 -7.80 13.41
CA GLU A 42 1.24 -8.54 12.14
C GLU A 42 2.60 -8.39 11.42
N HIS A 43 3.48 -7.53 11.94
CA HIS A 43 4.76 -7.17 11.30
C HIS A 43 4.58 -6.70 9.85
N SER A 44 3.48 -5.99 9.56
CA SER A 44 3.09 -5.52 8.23
C SER A 44 3.20 -4.00 8.14
N SER A 45 3.59 -3.50 6.96
CA SER A 45 3.73 -2.06 6.70
C SER A 45 3.09 -1.72 5.37
N HIS A 46 2.28 -0.66 5.35
CA HIS A 46 1.57 -0.22 4.15
C HIS A 46 1.69 1.30 3.97
N PRO A 47 1.89 1.78 2.73
CA PRO A 47 1.78 3.20 2.43
C PRO A 47 0.39 3.72 2.79
N ALA A 48 0.34 4.91 3.38
CA ALA A 48 -0.90 5.55 3.74
C ALA A 48 -0.79 7.07 3.62
N VAL A 49 -1.94 7.74 3.60
CA VAL A 49 -2.05 9.20 3.68
C VAL A 49 -2.87 9.56 4.92
N VAL A 50 -2.45 10.61 5.63
CA VAL A 50 -3.24 11.15 6.74
C VAL A 50 -4.50 11.79 6.19
N ALA A 51 -5.65 11.16 6.40
CA ALA A 51 -6.94 11.62 5.87
C ALA A 51 -7.54 12.71 6.76
N SER A 52 -7.44 12.57 8.08
CA SER A 52 -7.85 13.60 9.03
C SER A 52 -7.16 13.46 10.38
N ILE A 53 -7.00 14.59 11.08
CA ILE A 53 -6.51 14.68 12.45
C ILE A 53 -7.54 15.43 13.29
N ASN A 54 -8.03 14.79 14.36
CA ASN A 54 -8.85 15.46 15.36
C ASN A 54 -7.95 15.96 16.50
N PRO A 55 -7.78 17.30 16.67
CA PRO A 55 -6.86 17.86 17.65
C PRO A 55 -7.33 17.66 19.09
N ASP A 56 -8.65 17.60 19.33
CA ASP A 56 -9.21 17.47 20.68
C ASP A 56 -9.03 16.06 21.27
N THR A 57 -9.05 15.04 20.40
CA THR A 57 -9.00 13.63 20.80
C THR A 57 -7.68 12.94 20.42
N GLU A 58 -6.76 13.68 19.79
CA GLU A 58 -5.50 13.19 19.23
C GLU A 58 -5.68 11.97 18.29
N ARG A 59 -6.87 11.82 17.71
CA ARG A 59 -7.20 10.73 16.79
C ARG A 59 -6.78 11.09 15.38
N VAL A 60 -6.21 10.11 14.69
CA VAL A 60 -5.78 10.22 13.30
C VAL A 60 -6.48 9.15 12.49
N LEU A 61 -6.98 9.53 11.32
CA LEU A 61 -7.53 8.61 10.33
C LEU A 61 -6.55 8.50 9.17
N LEU A 62 -6.18 7.27 8.82
CA LEU A 62 -5.25 6.98 7.74
C LEU A 62 -5.98 6.31 6.58
N ALA A 63 -5.84 6.87 5.39
CA ALA A 63 -6.24 6.22 4.14
C ALA A 63 -5.08 5.32 3.69
N VAL A 64 -5.23 4.01 3.90
CA VAL A 64 -4.21 3.02 3.54
C VAL A 64 -4.40 2.58 2.09
N ASP A 65 -3.30 2.49 1.35
CA ASP A 65 -3.31 1.94 0.00
C ASP A 65 -3.32 0.40 0.05
N TRP A 66 -4.53 -0.16 0.06
CA TRP A 66 -4.76 -1.59 0.13
C TRP A 66 -4.41 -2.33 -1.17
N GLU A 67 -4.39 -1.66 -2.32
CA GLU A 67 -3.99 -2.28 -3.59
C GLU A 67 -2.49 -2.58 -3.58
N HIS A 68 -1.69 -1.64 -3.09
CA HIS A 68 -0.26 -1.89 -2.83
C HIS A 68 -0.05 -2.97 -1.76
N ALA A 69 -0.87 -2.98 -0.70
CA ALA A 69 -0.82 -4.01 0.34
C ALA A 69 -1.10 -5.43 -0.20
N ALA A 70 -2.08 -5.57 -1.11
CA ALA A 70 -2.44 -6.86 -1.72
C ALA A 70 -1.34 -7.41 -2.65
N ARG A 71 -0.64 -6.52 -3.38
CA ARG A 71 0.51 -6.89 -4.20
C ARG A 71 1.68 -7.39 -3.36
N ASP A 72 1.98 -6.74 -2.24
CA ASP A 72 3.06 -7.16 -1.32
C ASP A 72 2.80 -8.55 -0.72
N ARG A 73 1.56 -8.83 -0.30
CA ARG A 73 1.15 -10.15 0.20
C ARG A 73 1.31 -11.25 -0.85
N SER A 74 0.93 -10.97 -2.10
CA SER A 74 1.08 -11.91 -3.21
C SER A 74 2.56 -12.24 -3.47
N ASN A 75 3.44 -11.24 -3.34
CA ASN A 75 4.88 -11.44 -3.49
C ASN A 75 5.50 -12.24 -2.33
N LYS A 76 5.04 -12.00 -1.09
CA LYS A 76 5.48 -12.77 0.10
C LYS A 76 5.03 -14.23 0.09
N LEU A 77 3.82 -14.52 -0.40
CA LEU A 77 3.34 -15.90 -0.56
C LEU A 77 4.12 -16.65 -1.66
N SER A 78 4.55 -15.95 -2.72
CA SER A 78 5.48 -16.49 -3.71
C SER A 78 6.84 -16.82 -3.08
N ALA A 79 7.40 -15.92 -2.25
CA ALA A 79 8.68 -16.15 -1.57
C ALA A 79 8.63 -17.27 -0.51
N LYS A 80 7.47 -17.49 0.15
CA LYS A 80 7.29 -18.61 1.10
C LYS A 80 7.10 -19.96 0.41
N THR A 81 6.67 -19.97 -0.85
CA THR A 81 6.56 -21.17 -1.69
C THR A 81 7.87 -21.47 -2.43
N ALA A 82 8.76 -20.48 -2.58
CA ALA A 82 10.10 -20.62 -3.15
C ALA A 82 11.17 -21.06 -2.14
N GLY A 83 10.76 -21.63 -0.99
CA GLY A 83 11.65 -22.33 -0.05
C GLY A 83 12.07 -23.73 -0.50
N ILE A 84 11.75 -24.11 -1.75
CA ILE A 84 12.24 -25.32 -2.38
C ILE A 84 12.95 -24.90 -3.66
N CYS A 85 14.28 -24.87 -3.59
CA CYS A 85 15.22 -24.90 -4.70
C CYS A 85 15.09 -23.79 -5.77
N LEU A 86 16.11 -22.93 -5.88
CA LEU A 86 16.95 -22.81 -7.09
C LEU A 86 17.86 -21.60 -6.96
N GLY A 87 19.16 -21.86 -7.08
CA GLY A 87 20.14 -20.82 -7.32
C GLY A 87 19.94 -20.13 -8.66
N SER A 88 20.68 -19.03 -8.80
CA SER A 88 21.04 -18.37 -10.07
C SER A 88 19.95 -17.58 -10.79
N SER A 89 20.08 -16.25 -10.65
CA SER A 89 20.08 -15.25 -11.73
C SER A 89 19.01 -15.38 -12.82
N ALA A 90 18.00 -14.51 -12.79
CA ALA A 90 17.16 -14.26 -13.97
C ALA A 90 16.71 -12.79 -14.05
N LYS A 91 17.06 -12.17 -15.18
CA LYS A 91 16.64 -10.84 -15.64
C LYS A 91 15.15 -10.89 -16.01
N TYR A 92 14.35 -9.95 -15.49
CA TYR A 92 12.94 -9.83 -15.90
C TYR A 92 12.81 -9.03 -17.19
N THR A 93 12.20 -9.64 -18.22
CA THR A 93 11.64 -8.94 -19.38
C THR A 93 10.12 -8.98 -19.26
N VAL A 94 9.48 -7.81 -19.18
CA VAL A 94 8.02 -7.67 -19.18
C VAL A 94 7.54 -7.60 -20.63
N ARG A 95 6.80 -8.61 -21.09
CA ARG A 95 5.97 -8.56 -22.29
C ARG A 95 4.51 -8.74 -21.88
N GLY A 96 3.63 -7.82 -22.26
CA GLY A 96 2.19 -8.07 -22.26
C GLY A 96 1.30 -6.87 -21.95
N SER A 97 1.42 -5.76 -22.68
CA SER A 97 0.37 -4.74 -22.72
C SER A 97 -0.42 -4.92 -24.00
N ARG A 98 -1.47 -5.75 -23.95
CA ARG A 98 -2.48 -5.85 -25.00
C ARG A 98 -3.60 -4.87 -24.66
N VAL A 99 -3.68 -3.78 -25.42
CA VAL A 99 -4.88 -2.93 -25.49
C VAL A 99 -5.10 -2.64 -26.97
N GLU A 100 -6.06 -3.33 -27.57
CA GLU A 100 -6.70 -2.92 -28.83
C GLU A 100 -7.74 -1.85 -28.48
N PRO A 101 -7.95 -0.83 -29.34
CA PRO A 101 -9.18 -0.91 -30.14
C PRO A 101 -9.15 -0.28 -31.55
N SER A 102 -10.01 -0.88 -32.38
CA SER A 102 -10.94 -0.26 -33.35
C SER A 102 -10.47 0.25 -34.72
N ARG A 103 -10.75 -0.62 -35.70
CA ARG A 103 -11.44 -0.39 -36.98
C ARG A 103 -10.86 0.58 -38.02
N ALA A 104 -10.46 -0.06 -39.12
CA ALA A 104 -10.20 0.42 -40.46
C ALA A 104 -11.20 1.45 -41.03
N VAL A 105 -10.63 2.46 -41.68
CA VAL A 105 -11.18 3.07 -42.90
C VAL A 105 -10.09 2.97 -43.97
N ALA A 106 -10.36 2.21 -45.03
CA ALA A 106 -9.51 2.10 -46.20
C ALA A 106 -9.74 3.30 -47.11
N LEU A 107 -8.69 4.01 -47.50
CA LEU A 107 -8.68 4.87 -48.70
C LEU A 107 -7.25 5.05 -49.23
N LYS A 108 -6.99 4.42 -50.37
CA LYS A 108 -5.98 4.77 -51.39
C LYS A 108 -6.71 4.50 -52.72
N ALA A 109 -6.63 5.31 -53.77
CA ALA A 109 -5.79 6.45 -54.09
C ALA A 109 -6.58 7.41 -54.98
#